data_AF-A0A1D1W3X0-F1
#
_entry.id   AF-A0A1D1W3X0-F1
#
_cell.length_a   1.000
_cell.length_b   1.000
_cell.length_c   1.000
_cell.angle_alpha   90.00
_cell.angle_beta   90.00
_cell.angle_gamma   90.00
#
_symmetry.space_group_name_H-M   'P 1'
#
loop_
_entity.id
_entity.type
_entity.pdbx_description
1 polymer ?
#
loop_
_entity_poly.entity_id
_entity_poly.type
_entity_poly.pdbx_seq_one_letter_code
_entity_poly.pdbx_strand_id
1 'polypeptide(L)'
;MDATMRSFVPVDDSSDFTIHNLPYGVFSTSANPRKRIGVAIGDLILDLSAIRDKFLNASSFVLDGQSVFSQTTLNGFMSLGPAAWNAARKTIQELLTTEKSALRHDEDLRFRAFAKQSEARMHLPADIGDYTDFYSSKEHAENVGEMFRGKANALPPNW
;
A
#
# COMPACT_ATOMS: atom_id res chain seq x y z
N MET A 1 17.13 -0.37 7.27
CA MET A 1 15.97 -1.24 7.58
C MET A 1 16.50 -2.50 8.25
N ASP A 2 15.82 -3.01 9.26
CA ASP A 2 16.19 -4.26 9.92
C ASP A 2 15.72 -5.45 9.07
N ALA A 3 16.65 -6.14 8.41
CA ALA A 3 16.35 -7.29 7.55
C ALA A 3 15.91 -8.54 8.33
N THR A 4 15.97 -8.51 9.66
CA THR A 4 15.59 -9.64 10.52
C THR A 4 14.17 -9.55 11.05
N MET A 5 13.46 -8.45 10.74
CA MET A 5 12.09 -8.22 11.18
C MET A 5 11.16 -9.32 10.67
N ARG A 6 10.37 -9.91 11.57
CA ARG A 6 9.39 -10.95 11.23
C ARG A 6 7.99 -10.55 11.67
N SER A 7 7.00 -10.86 10.84
CA SER A 7 5.60 -10.70 11.20
C SER A 7 5.09 -11.89 12.00
N PHE A 8 4.10 -11.66 12.87
CA PHE A 8 3.32 -12.75 13.46
C PHE A 8 2.30 -13.33 12.45
N VAL A 9 1.98 -12.59 11.38
CA VAL A 9 1.20 -13.11 10.26
C VAL A 9 2.12 -14.06 9.48
N PRO A 10 1.67 -15.28 9.14
CA PRO A 10 2.42 -16.17 8.26
C PRO A 10 2.65 -15.51 6.90
N VAL A 11 3.90 -15.50 6.45
CA VAL A 11 4.30 -14.98 5.14
C VAL A 11 5.14 -16.07 4.48
N ASP A 12 4.74 -16.48 3.29
CA ASP A 12 5.51 -17.41 2.46
C ASP A 12 6.79 -16.73 1.93
N ASP A 13 7.89 -17.47 1.80
CA ASP A 13 9.18 -16.94 1.35
C ASP A 13 9.12 -16.37 -0.09
N SER A 14 8.17 -16.84 -0.90
CA SER A 14 7.91 -16.35 -2.26
C SER A 14 6.87 -15.23 -2.33
N SER A 15 6.30 -14.81 -1.19
CA SER A 15 5.27 -13.78 -1.15
C SER A 15 5.83 -12.41 -1.51
N ASP A 16 5.14 -11.70 -2.39
CA ASP A 16 5.41 -10.28 -2.65
C ASP A 16 5.13 -9.42 -1.40
N PHE A 17 4.24 -9.86 -0.51
CA PHE A 17 3.69 -9.05 0.58
C PHE A 17 4.37 -9.35 1.93
N THR A 18 5.69 -9.16 1.97
CA THR A 18 6.46 -9.25 3.21
C THR A 18 6.23 -8.05 4.14
N ILE A 19 6.67 -8.16 5.40
CA ILE A 19 6.70 -7.03 6.35
C ILE A 19 7.60 -5.86 5.87
N HIS A 20 8.44 -6.10 4.86
CA HIS A 20 9.26 -5.09 4.20
C HIS A 20 8.58 -4.46 2.99
N ASN A 21 7.51 -5.03 2.44
CA ASN A 21 6.74 -4.41 1.36
C ASN A 21 5.68 -3.47 1.92
N LEU A 22 4.63 -4.01 2.54
CA LEU A 22 3.47 -3.29 3.09
C LEU A 22 2.86 -2.26 2.11
N PRO A 23 2.39 -2.70 0.92
CA PRO A 23 1.77 -1.81 -0.05
C PRO A 23 0.35 -1.45 0.40
N TYR A 24 -0.08 -0.23 0.04
CA TYR A 24 -1.41 0.28 0.35
C TYR A 24 -2.36 0.04 -0.82
N GLY A 25 -3.62 -0.28 -0.52
CA GLY A 25 -4.67 -0.42 -1.52
C GLY A 25 -6.05 -0.10 -0.97
N VAL A 26 -7.04 -0.07 -1.87
CA VAL A 26 -8.45 0.08 -1.52
C VAL A 26 -9.15 -1.25 -1.82
N PHE A 27 -9.87 -1.76 -0.84
CA PHE A 27 -10.57 -3.04 -0.96
C PHE A 27 -11.99 -2.97 -0.38
N SER A 28 -12.81 -3.94 -0.74
CA SER A 28 -14.06 -4.28 -0.07
C SER A 28 -14.18 -5.80 0.03
N THR A 29 -15.11 -6.30 0.83
CA THR A 29 -15.42 -7.74 0.92
C THR A 29 -16.93 -7.95 0.74
N SER A 30 -17.36 -9.18 0.46
CA SER A 30 -18.81 -9.47 0.40
C SER A 30 -19.51 -9.18 1.74
N ALA A 31 -18.83 -9.43 2.85
CA ALA A 31 -19.33 -9.14 4.20
C ALA A 31 -19.37 -7.63 4.53
N ASN A 32 -18.53 -6.82 3.89
CA ASN A 32 -18.52 -5.38 4.06
C ASN A 32 -18.25 -4.69 2.70
N PRO A 33 -19.31 -4.24 2.01
CA PRO A 33 -19.21 -3.67 0.66
C PRO A 33 -18.59 -2.28 0.63
N ARG A 34 -18.38 -1.63 1.79
CA ARG A 34 -17.75 -0.32 1.85
C ARG A 34 -16.28 -0.42 1.43
N LYS A 35 -15.89 0.42 0.47
CA LYS A 35 -14.48 0.62 0.09
C LYS A 35 -13.70 1.19 1.27
N ARG A 36 -12.54 0.60 1.57
CA ARG A 36 -11.70 1.01 2.69
C ARG A 36 -10.23 0.73 2.39
N ILE A 37 -9.37 1.46 3.09
CA ILE A 37 -7.92 1.38 2.89
C ILE A 37 -7.37 0.18 3.66
N GLY A 38 -6.55 -0.61 2.99
CA GLY A 38 -5.86 -1.74 3.59
C GLY A 38 -4.39 -1.81 3.18
N VAL A 39 -3.64 -2.63 3.93
CA VAL A 39 -2.23 -2.95 3.66
C VAL A 39 -2.07 -4.45 3.50
N ALA A 40 -1.43 -4.89 2.42
CA ALA A 40 -1.20 -6.31 2.19
C ALA A 40 -0.06 -6.85 3.07
N ILE A 41 -0.26 -8.05 3.63
CA ILE A 41 0.74 -8.81 4.40
C ILE A 41 0.44 -10.31 4.29
N GLY A 42 1.38 -11.08 3.72
CA GLY A 42 1.15 -12.47 3.34
C GLY A 42 -0.09 -12.60 2.46
N ASP A 43 -1.01 -13.49 2.82
CA ASP A 43 -2.30 -13.68 2.12
C ASP A 43 -3.45 -12.84 2.71
N LEU A 44 -3.12 -11.90 3.61
CA LEU A 44 -4.09 -11.07 4.32
C LEU A 44 -4.01 -9.61 3.88
N ILE A 45 -5.07 -8.88 4.19
CA ILE A 45 -5.17 -7.42 4.12
C ILE A 45 -5.46 -6.93 5.54
N LEU A 46 -4.60 -6.07 6.06
CA LEU A 46 -4.82 -5.31 7.28
C LEU A 46 -5.69 -4.09 6.98
N ASP A 47 -6.91 -4.08 7.50
CA ASP A 47 -7.88 -2.99 7.40
C ASP A 47 -7.46 -1.80 8.28
N LEU A 48 -6.99 -0.72 7.67
CA LEU A 48 -6.50 0.44 8.42
C LEU A 48 -7.63 1.20 9.13
N SER A 49 -8.87 1.08 8.67
CA SER A 49 -10.01 1.69 9.32
C SER A 49 -10.33 1.01 10.66
N ALA A 50 -10.07 -0.30 10.77
CA ALA A 50 -10.28 -1.08 11.99
C ALA A 50 -9.23 -0.79 13.08
N ILE A 51 -8.02 -0.38 12.69
CA ILE A 51 -6.91 -0.07 13.60
C ILE A 51 -6.57 1.42 13.68
N ARG A 52 -7.46 2.30 13.17
CA ARG A 52 -7.21 3.74 13.06
C ARG A 52 -6.79 4.41 14.38
N ASP A 53 -7.29 3.93 15.51
CA ASP A 53 -6.99 4.50 16.83
C ASP A 53 -5.55 4.22 17.27
N LYS A 54 -4.87 3.23 16.67
CA LYS A 54 -3.45 2.95 16.92
C LYS A 54 -2.52 4.02 16.31
N PHE A 55 -3.04 4.89 15.44
CA PHE A 55 -2.27 5.97 14.82
C PHE A 55 -2.35 7.30 15.58
N LEU A 56 -3.20 7.41 16.61
CA LEU A 56 -3.43 8.67 17.35
C LEU A 56 -2.20 9.21 18.08
N ASN A 57 -1.27 8.33 18.47
CA ASN A 57 -0.08 8.69 19.25
C ASN A 57 1.22 8.66 18.42
N ALA A 58 1.12 8.41 17.10
CA ALA A 58 2.29 8.07 16.27
C ALA A 58 3.16 9.28 15.87
N SER A 59 2.74 10.53 16.12
CA SER A 59 3.58 11.73 15.94
C SER A 59 2.88 13.00 16.45
N SER A 60 3.65 14.07 16.69
CA SER A 60 3.17 15.42 17.02
C SER A 60 2.42 16.09 15.85
N PHE A 61 2.48 15.48 14.66
CA PHE A 61 1.48 15.70 13.63
C PHE A 61 0.24 14.94 14.06
N VAL A 62 -0.83 15.67 14.36
CA VAL A 62 -2.16 15.09 14.37
C VAL A 62 -2.33 14.50 12.97
N LEU A 63 -2.01 13.21 12.83
CA LEU A 63 -2.79 12.35 11.98
C LEU A 63 -4.19 12.59 12.55
N ASP A 64 -4.95 13.48 11.92
CA ASP A 64 -6.40 13.49 12.03
C ASP A 64 -6.92 12.25 11.26
N GLY A 65 -6.21 11.14 11.48
CA GLY A 65 -6.12 9.92 10.72
C GLY A 65 -7.20 8.94 11.12
N GLN A 66 -8.02 9.33 12.12
CA GLN A 66 -9.37 8.81 12.22
C GLN A 66 -10.15 9.08 10.93
N SER A 67 -9.92 10.22 10.26
CA SER A 67 -10.60 10.55 9.01
C SER A 67 -9.98 9.88 7.78
N VAL A 68 -8.65 9.96 7.57
CA VAL A 68 -8.05 9.54 6.29
C VAL A 68 -8.13 8.03 6.07
N PHE A 69 -7.90 7.21 7.10
CA PHE A 69 -8.07 5.75 6.98
C PHE A 69 -9.53 5.29 6.95
N SER A 70 -10.47 6.22 7.14
CA SER A 70 -11.90 6.00 6.91
C SER A 70 -12.33 6.40 5.48
N GLN A 71 -11.43 6.91 4.64
CA GLN A 71 -11.76 7.28 3.26
C GLN A 71 -11.85 6.07 2.33
N THR A 72 -12.46 6.29 1.17
CA THR A 72 -12.65 5.28 0.11
C THR A 72 -11.54 5.28 -0.93
N THR A 73 -10.59 6.22 -0.85
CA THR A 73 -9.41 6.36 -1.72
C THR A 73 -8.21 6.85 -0.91
N LEU A 74 -6.99 6.64 -1.42
CA LEU A 74 -5.75 7.01 -0.75
C LEU A 74 -5.43 8.51 -0.80
N ASN A 75 -6.16 9.31 -1.58
CA ASN A 75 -5.83 10.71 -1.86
C ASN A 75 -5.60 11.53 -0.58
N GLY A 76 -6.47 11.42 0.43
CA GLY A 76 -6.30 12.17 1.68
C GLY A 76 -5.10 11.71 2.52
N PHE A 77 -4.71 10.43 2.44
CA PHE A 77 -3.47 9.95 3.06
C PHE A 77 -2.23 10.38 2.27
N MET A 78 -2.29 10.33 0.94
CA MET A 78 -1.25 10.82 0.05
C MET A 78 -0.98 12.32 0.27
N SER A 79 -2.01 13.15 0.51
CA SER A 79 -1.82 14.59 0.74
C SER A 79 -1.05 14.95 2.02
N LEU A 80 -0.89 14.01 2.97
CA LEU A 80 -0.18 14.27 4.24
C LEU A 80 1.36 14.26 4.09
N GLY A 81 1.87 13.70 3.00
CA GLY A 81 3.30 13.70 2.69
C GLY A 81 4.18 12.73 3.50
N PRO A 82 5.50 12.73 3.21
CA PRO A 82 6.42 11.66 3.63
C PRO A 82 6.54 11.45 5.14
N ALA A 83 6.42 12.49 5.95
CA ALA A 83 6.48 12.38 7.41
C ALA A 83 5.33 11.50 7.94
N ALA A 84 4.11 11.71 7.45
CA ALA A 84 2.94 10.92 7.81
C ALA A 84 3.04 9.49 7.28
N TRP A 85 3.53 9.29 6.05
CA TRP A 85 3.70 7.96 5.46
C TRP A 85 4.70 7.11 6.24
N ASN A 86 5.83 7.72 6.64
CA ASN A 86 6.85 7.05 7.45
C ASN A 86 6.32 6.70 8.85
N ALA A 87 5.57 7.61 9.47
CA ALA A 87 4.93 7.35 10.77
C ALA A 87 3.93 6.18 10.66
N ALA A 88 3.03 6.20 9.67
CA ALA A 88 2.06 5.14 9.44
C ALA A 88 2.75 3.78 9.18
N ARG A 89 3.76 3.76 8.31
CA ARG A 89 4.53 2.54 8.01
C ARG A 89 5.20 1.97 9.27
N LYS A 90 5.82 2.82 10.09
CA LYS A 90 6.46 2.40 11.35
C LYS A 90 5.43 1.80 12.31
N THR A 91 4.29 2.47 12.49
CA THR A 91 3.19 1.95 13.33
C THR A 91 2.69 0.60 12.83
N ILE A 92 2.49 0.45 11.51
CA ILE A 92 2.05 -0.83 10.92
C ILE A 92 3.10 -1.93 11.16
N GLN A 93 4.39 -1.63 10.99
CA GLN A 93 5.46 -2.59 11.26
C GLN A 93 5.50 -3.01 12.74
N GLU A 94 5.39 -2.07 13.67
CA GLU A 94 5.31 -2.36 15.11
C GLU A 94 4.07 -3.21 15.45
N LEU A 95 2.93 -2.89 14.84
CA LEU A 95 1.71 -3.68 15.00
C LEU A 95 1.80 -5.06 14.35
N LEU A 96 2.65 -5.29 13.35
CA LEU A 96 2.76 -6.60 12.68
C LEU A 96 3.92 -7.47 13.19
N THR A 97 4.86 -6.92 13.98
CA THR A 97 6.06 -7.63 14.44
C THR A 97 5.80 -8.57 15.62
N THR A 98 6.41 -9.75 15.63
CA THR A 98 6.17 -10.81 16.63
C THR A 98 6.39 -10.40 18.10
N GLU A 99 7.45 -9.62 18.38
CA GLU A 99 7.92 -9.32 19.74
C GLU A 99 7.10 -8.25 20.47
N LYS A 100 6.59 -7.24 19.76
CA LYS A 100 6.01 -6.01 20.36
C LYS A 100 4.60 -5.70 19.87
N SER A 101 3.98 -6.61 19.12
CA SER A 101 2.69 -6.34 18.50
C SER A 101 1.56 -6.34 19.52
N ALA A 102 1.01 -5.16 19.79
CA ALA A 102 -0.26 -5.02 20.50
C ALA A 102 -1.43 -5.68 19.74
N LEU A 103 -1.35 -5.76 18.41
CA LEU A 103 -2.37 -6.40 17.59
C LEU A 103 -2.36 -7.92 17.78
N ARG A 104 -1.19 -8.56 17.88
CA ARG A 104 -1.03 -10.02 18.04
C ARG A 104 -1.86 -10.58 19.19
N HIS A 105 -1.92 -9.83 20.29
CA HIS A 105 -2.53 -10.23 21.56
C HIS A 105 -4.00 -9.80 21.72
N ASP A 106 -4.55 -9.06 20.76
CA ASP A 106 -5.93 -8.58 20.75
C ASP A 106 -6.75 -9.39 19.73
N GLU A 107 -7.34 -10.50 20.18
CA GLU A 107 -8.06 -11.43 19.31
C GLU A 107 -9.26 -10.78 18.62
N ASP A 108 -10.04 -9.99 19.36
CA ASP A 108 -11.21 -9.28 18.86
C ASP A 108 -10.84 -8.23 17.80
N LEU A 109 -9.74 -7.51 18.01
CA LEU A 109 -9.23 -6.56 17.02
C LEU A 109 -8.68 -7.29 15.80
N ARG A 110 -7.90 -8.36 15.98
CA ARG A 110 -7.37 -9.15 14.85
C ARG A 110 -8.46 -9.71 13.96
N PHE A 111 -9.50 -10.28 14.57
CA PHE A 111 -10.63 -10.85 13.84
C PHE A 111 -11.29 -9.81 12.92
N ARG A 112 -11.41 -8.56 13.38
CA ARG A 112 -12.03 -7.47 12.61
C ARG A 112 -11.06 -6.72 11.71
N ALA A 113 -9.77 -6.73 12.02
CA ALA A 113 -8.74 -5.97 11.31
C ALA A 113 -8.13 -6.71 10.13
N PHE A 114 -8.31 -8.03 10.02
CA PHE A 114 -7.78 -8.80 8.89
C PHE A 114 -8.90 -9.35 8.00
N ALA A 115 -8.70 -9.22 6.69
CA ALA A 115 -9.46 -9.94 5.67
C ALA A 115 -8.52 -10.81 4.84
N LYS A 116 -9.00 -11.94 4.33
CA LYS A 116 -8.24 -12.73 3.36
C LYS A 116 -8.25 -12.02 2.01
N GLN A 117 -7.11 -12.01 1.32
CA GLN A 117 -7.02 -11.45 -0.04
C GLN A 117 -7.97 -12.17 -1.00
N SER A 118 -8.14 -13.49 -0.85
CA SER A 118 -9.07 -14.29 -1.65
C SER A 118 -10.56 -13.91 -1.49
N GLU A 119 -10.91 -13.20 -0.43
CA GLU A 119 -12.27 -12.73 -0.14
C GLU A 119 -12.44 -11.22 -0.45
N ALA A 120 -11.36 -10.56 -0.85
CA ALA A 120 -11.32 -9.13 -1.11
C ALA A 120 -11.50 -8.82 -2.60
N ARG A 121 -12.30 -7.79 -2.86
CA ARG A 121 -12.34 -7.11 -4.16
C ARG A 121 -11.51 -5.85 -4.09
N MET A 122 -10.46 -5.77 -4.90
CA MET A 122 -9.63 -4.57 -5.04
C MET A 122 -10.34 -3.50 -5.90
N HIS A 123 -10.07 -2.24 -5.58
CA HIS A 123 -10.55 -1.06 -6.32
C HIS A 123 -9.37 -0.19 -6.73
N LEU A 124 -9.63 0.80 -7.59
CA LEU A 124 -8.63 1.83 -7.86
C LEU A 124 -8.16 2.48 -6.54
N PRO A 125 -6.83 2.61 -6.35
CA PRO A 125 -6.26 3.04 -5.08
C PRO A 125 -6.48 4.53 -4.81
N ALA A 126 -6.62 5.34 -5.86
CA ALA A 126 -6.79 6.78 -5.79
C ALA A 126 -7.77 7.26 -6.86
N ASP A 127 -8.39 8.41 -6.59
CA ASP A 127 -9.07 9.20 -7.62
C ASP A 127 -8.00 9.91 -8.44
N ILE A 128 -7.83 9.48 -9.68
CA ILE A 128 -6.82 10.00 -10.60
C ILE A 128 -7.38 11.25 -11.26
N GLY A 129 -6.85 12.42 -10.89
CA GLY A 129 -7.22 13.69 -11.54
C GLY A 129 -6.68 13.76 -12.96
N ASP A 130 -5.36 13.62 -13.10
CA ASP A 130 -4.65 13.61 -14.37
C ASP A 130 -3.74 12.38 -14.46
N TYR A 131 -3.57 11.88 -15.69
CA TYR A 131 -2.66 10.79 -16.02
C TYR A 131 -1.70 11.25 -17.11
N THR A 132 -0.41 11.10 -16.84
CA THR A 132 0.67 11.38 -17.80
C THR A 132 1.42 10.10 -18.06
N ASP A 133 1.52 9.71 -19.33
CA ASP A 133 2.32 8.57 -19.77
C ASP A 133 3.65 9.06 -20.36
N PHE A 134 4.76 8.54 -19.86
CA PHE A 134 6.10 8.92 -20.30
C PHE A 134 6.61 7.94 -21.36
N TYR A 135 7.46 8.44 -22.25
CA TYR A 135 8.10 7.64 -23.30
C TYR A 135 9.59 7.43 -23.03
N SER A 136 9.96 7.10 -21.79
CA SER A 136 11.34 7.22 -21.29
C SER A 136 12.19 5.93 -21.37
N SER A 137 11.70 4.86 -21.99
CA SER A 137 12.53 3.67 -22.25
C SER A 137 13.21 3.80 -23.60
N LYS A 138 14.56 3.85 -23.59
CA LYS A 138 15.37 4.02 -24.79
C LYS A 138 15.19 2.88 -25.77
N GLU A 139 15.33 1.66 -25.27
CA GLU A 139 15.20 0.46 -26.07
C GLU A 139 13.78 0.35 -26.65
N HIS A 140 12.76 0.70 -25.85
CA HIS A 140 11.39 0.76 -26.34
C HIS A 140 11.24 1.78 -27.47
N ALA A 141 11.76 3.00 -27.28
CA ALA A 141 11.68 4.07 -28.25
C ALA A 141 12.47 3.80 -29.53
N GLU A 142 13.65 3.20 -29.41
CA GLU A 142 14.47 2.74 -30.52
C GLU A 142 13.74 1.65 -31.30
N ASN A 143 13.26 0.59 -30.64
CA ASN A 143 12.57 -0.51 -31.33
C ASN A 143 11.34 -0.02 -32.10
N VAL A 144 10.53 0.86 -31.50
CA VAL A 144 9.41 1.50 -32.20
C VAL A 144 9.92 2.35 -33.35
N GLY A 145 10.93 3.17 -33.11
CA GLY A 145 11.57 4.00 -34.12
C GLY A 145 12.10 3.23 -35.33
N GLU A 146 12.77 2.10 -35.11
CA GLU A 146 13.31 1.25 -36.17
C GLU A 146 12.20 0.71 -37.08
N MET A 147 11.06 0.30 -36.51
CA MET A 147 9.91 -0.18 -37.28
C MET A 147 9.31 0.90 -38.19
N PHE A 148 9.32 2.17 -37.76
CA PHE A 148 8.72 3.27 -38.53
C PHE A 148 9.68 4.02 -39.45
N ARG A 149 10.94 4.21 -39.04
CA ARG A 149 11.92 5.10 -39.68
C ARG A 149 13.20 4.38 -40.10
N GLY A 150 13.32 3.09 -39.79
CA GLY A 150 14.54 2.31 -39.98
C GLY A 150 15.61 2.63 -38.94
N LYS A 151 16.61 1.75 -38.85
CA LYS A 151 17.65 1.79 -37.79
C LYS A 151 18.40 3.11 -37.67
N ALA A 152 18.73 3.73 -38.80
CA ALA A 152 19.53 4.95 -38.81
C ALA A 152 18.83 6.19 -38.22
N ASN A 153 17.49 6.18 -38.16
CA ASN A 153 16.67 7.33 -37.74
C ASN A 153 15.68 6.95 -36.63
N ALA A 154 16.04 5.97 -35.81
CA ALA A 154 15.13 5.36 -34.83
C ALA A 154 14.66 6.39 -33.78
N LEU A 155 15.55 7.16 -33.16
CA LEU A 155 15.18 8.16 -32.16
C LEU A 155 15.05 9.57 -32.77
N PRO A 156 13.95 10.30 -32.50
CA PRO A 156 13.86 11.70 -32.86
C PRO A 156 14.75 12.56 -31.94
N PRO A 157 15.18 13.77 -32.36
CA PRO A 157 16.17 14.57 -31.62
C PRO A 157 15.73 15.05 -30.23
N ASN A 158 14.44 15.02 -29.96
CA ASN A 158 13.83 15.46 -28.71
C ASN A 158 13.42 14.30 -27.79
N TRP A 159 13.75 13.06 -28.17
CA TRP A 159 13.69 11.90 -27.29
C TRP A 159 14.95 11.85 -26.43
#